data_AF-A0A924S2T4-F1
#
_entry.id   AF-A0A924S2T4-F1
#
_cell.length_a   1.000
_cell.length_b   1.000
_cell.length_c   1.000
_cell.angle_alpha   90.00
_cell.angle_beta   90.00
_cell.angle_gamma   90.00
#
_symmetry.space_group_name_H-M   'P 1'
#
loop_
_entity.id
_entity.type
_entity.pdbx_description
1 polymer ?
#
loop_
_entity_poly.entity_id
_entity_poly.type
_entity_poly.pdbx_seq_one_letter_code
_entity_poly.pdbx_strand_id
1 'polypeptide(L)'
;MNADSLRQVCREHASASLNSLVMACRRRFVEAARLMEWDTPVLTHLSGLGICTPLELWPLFPASSLMCDRYIEAFYSPQRLLISGPADEPDQKWWRYFHYQLVPGLVANDDVVRNVLRAVGGLPCGNPQEAARVLCHHLSEMTLPDSLPCWAPAAA
;
A
#
# COMPACT_ATOMS: atom_id res chain seq x y z
N MET A 1 -1.53 23.64 2.00
CA MET A 1 -0.39 22.80 1.54
C MET A 1 -0.41 22.74 0.00
N ASN A 2 0.71 22.56 -0.70
CA ASN A 2 0.71 22.29 -2.15
C ASN A 2 0.94 20.79 -2.42
N ALA A 3 0.87 20.34 -3.68
CA ALA A 3 1.03 18.93 -4.03
C ALA A 3 2.44 18.40 -3.67
N ASP A 4 3.47 19.20 -3.88
CA ASP A 4 4.86 18.80 -3.59
C ASP A 4 5.13 18.68 -2.10
N SER A 5 4.51 19.53 -1.26
CA SER A 5 4.52 19.38 0.19
C SER A 5 3.86 18.07 0.62
N LEU A 6 2.74 17.68 0.00
CA LEU A 6 2.09 16.39 0.32
C LEU A 6 2.96 15.20 -0.13
N ARG A 7 3.61 15.28 -1.30
CA ARG A 7 4.60 14.26 -1.72
C ARG A 7 5.74 14.14 -0.72
N GLN A 8 6.20 15.27 -0.18
CA GLN A 8 7.25 15.28 0.83
C GLN A 8 6.80 14.57 2.11
N VAL A 9 5.61 14.88 2.60
CA VAL A 9 4.99 14.20 3.76
C VAL A 9 4.84 12.70 3.49
N CYS A 10 4.35 12.31 2.30
CA CYS A 10 4.27 10.89 1.92
C CYS A 10 5.64 10.20 1.99
N ARG A 11 6.72 10.85 1.52
CA ARG A 11 8.08 10.29 1.57
C ARG A 11 8.58 10.15 3.01
N GLU A 12 8.35 11.15 3.86
CA GLU A 12 8.76 11.13 5.26
C GLU A 12 8.06 10.03 6.05
N HIS A 13 6.78 9.76 5.76
CA HIS A 13 5.99 8.72 6.41
C HIS A 13 5.95 7.38 5.65
N ALA A 14 6.68 7.24 4.54
CA ALA A 14 6.64 6.07 3.69
C ALA A 14 7.02 4.79 4.44
N SER A 15 8.10 4.83 5.24
CA SER A 15 8.55 3.66 6.02
C SER A 15 7.48 3.16 7.00
N ALA A 16 6.80 4.06 7.71
CA ALA A 16 5.75 3.69 8.65
C ALA A 16 4.51 3.12 7.94
N SER A 17 4.15 3.73 6.80
CA SER A 17 3.03 3.31 5.95
C SER A 17 3.28 1.92 5.35
N LEU A 18 4.48 1.70 4.79
CA LEU A 18 4.92 0.44 4.22
C LEU A 18 5.04 -0.66 5.28
N ASN A 19 5.58 -0.35 6.46
CA ASN A 19 5.62 -1.31 7.56
C ASN A 19 4.19 -1.75 7.92
N SER A 20 3.26 -0.80 8.06
CA SER A 20 1.85 -1.12 8.35
C SER A 20 1.22 -2.03 7.29
N LEU A 21 1.48 -1.77 6.00
CA LEU A 21 1.04 -2.62 4.90
C LEU A 21 1.64 -4.04 5.00
N VAL A 22 2.95 -4.16 5.20
CA VAL A 22 3.62 -5.46 5.35
C VAL A 22 3.03 -6.24 6.52
N MET A 23 2.80 -5.59 7.66
CA MET A 23 2.21 -6.23 8.84
C MET A 23 0.78 -6.71 8.59
N ALA A 24 -0.02 -5.95 7.83
CA ALA A 24 -1.36 -6.35 7.44
C ALA A 24 -1.35 -7.56 6.48
N CYS A 25 -0.49 -7.53 5.45
CA CYS A 25 -0.28 -8.65 4.54
C CYS A 25 0.20 -9.91 5.28
N ARG A 26 1.15 -9.75 6.19
CA ARG A 26 1.69 -10.82 7.03
C ARG A 26 0.59 -11.48 7.86
N ARG A 27 -0.21 -10.66 8.55
CA ARG A 27 -1.33 -11.14 9.37
C ARG A 27 -2.32 -11.95 8.53
N ARG A 28 -2.79 -11.40 7.41
CA ARG A 28 -3.71 -12.10 6.51
C ARG A 28 -3.15 -13.43 6.03
N PHE A 29 -1.90 -13.45 5.60
CA PHE A 29 -1.27 -14.66 5.08
C PHE A 29 -1.15 -15.75 6.14
N VAL A 30 -0.70 -15.41 7.36
CA VAL A 30 -0.60 -16.36 8.48
C VAL A 30 -1.98 -16.87 8.89
N GLU A 31 -2.97 -15.98 9.01
CA GLU A 31 -4.34 -16.37 9.39
C GLU A 31 -4.95 -17.32 8.35
N ALA A 32 -4.79 -17.03 7.06
CA ALA A 32 -5.23 -17.93 6.01
C ALA A 32 -4.53 -19.29 6.07
N ALA A 33 -3.21 -19.32 6.27
CA ALA A 33 -2.47 -20.58 6.39
C ALA A 33 -2.87 -21.40 7.62
N ARG A 34 -3.16 -20.74 8.75
CA ARG A 34 -3.68 -21.39 9.96
C ARG A 34 -5.06 -22.02 9.74
N LEU A 35 -5.95 -21.35 9.01
CA LEU A 35 -7.25 -21.90 8.65
C LEU A 35 -7.12 -23.16 7.77
N MET A 36 -6.05 -23.23 6.97
CA MET A 36 -5.74 -24.40 6.15
C MET A 36 -4.93 -25.47 6.90
N GLU A 37 -4.69 -25.29 8.20
CA GLU A 37 -3.87 -26.18 9.04
C GLU A 37 -2.47 -26.43 8.47
N TRP A 38 -1.92 -25.45 7.76
CA TRP A 38 -0.56 -25.56 7.24
C TRP A 38 0.45 -25.30 8.35
N ASP A 39 1.37 -26.25 8.53
CA ASP A 39 2.55 -26.10 9.38
C ASP A 39 3.80 -26.22 8.51
N THR A 40 4.40 -25.07 8.21
CA THR A 40 5.59 -25.00 7.36
C THR A 40 6.61 -24.06 7.98
N PRO A 41 7.93 -24.30 7.79
CA PRO A 41 8.98 -23.42 8.31
C PRO A 41 8.87 -21.98 7.79
N VAL A 42 8.25 -21.80 6.61
CA VAL A 42 7.97 -20.47 6.04
C VAL A 42 7.02 -19.67 6.95
N LEU A 43 6.03 -20.30 7.58
CA LEU A 43 5.10 -19.61 8.49
C LEU A 43 5.77 -19.21 9.80
N THR A 44 6.73 -19.99 10.28
CA THR A 44 7.55 -19.63 11.46
C THR A 44 8.42 -18.42 11.14
N HIS A 45 9.12 -18.41 10.01
CA HIS A 45 9.89 -17.26 9.52
C HIS A 45 9.00 -16.02 9.37
N LEU A 46 7.87 -16.18 8.69
CA LEU A 46 6.95 -15.09 8.40
C LEU A 46 6.28 -14.55 9.67
N SER A 47 6.06 -15.37 10.71
CA SER A 47 5.56 -14.91 12.00
C SER A 47 6.58 -14.07 12.78
N GLY A 48 7.87 -14.34 12.61
CA GLY A 48 8.97 -13.57 13.22
C GLY A 48 9.37 -12.32 12.43
N LEU A 49 8.94 -12.19 11.17
CA LEU A 49 9.32 -11.08 10.29
C LEU A 49 8.87 -9.72 10.83
N GLY A 50 9.81 -8.79 10.97
CA GLY A 50 9.60 -7.44 11.51
C GLY A 50 9.38 -7.39 13.03
N ILE A 51 9.58 -8.51 13.73
CA ILE A 51 9.63 -8.59 15.20
C ILE A 51 11.02 -9.06 15.62
N CYS A 52 11.42 -10.24 15.15
CA CYS A 52 12.72 -10.86 15.44
C CYS A 52 13.73 -10.64 14.31
N THR A 53 13.24 -10.44 13.08
CA THR A 53 14.08 -10.23 11.89
C THR A 53 13.80 -8.84 11.32
N PRO A 54 14.85 -8.05 10.97
CA PRO A 54 14.66 -6.74 10.36
C PRO A 54 13.94 -6.86 9.01
N LEU A 55 13.19 -5.81 8.69
CA LEU A 55 12.37 -5.74 7.48
C LEU A 55 13.02 -4.81 6.45
N GLU A 56 13.37 -5.35 5.30
CA GLU A 56 13.88 -4.58 4.17
C GLU A 56 12.73 -3.99 3.36
N LEU A 57 12.38 -2.73 3.66
CA LEU A 57 11.28 -2.01 3.02
C LEU A 57 11.68 -1.38 1.68
N TRP A 58 12.98 -1.29 1.39
CA TRP A 58 13.50 -0.60 0.20
C TRP A 58 12.76 -0.95 -1.11
N PRO A 59 12.48 -2.23 -1.40
CA PRO A 59 11.79 -2.63 -2.63
C PRO A 59 10.38 -2.03 -2.79
N LEU A 60 9.75 -1.58 -1.71
CA LEU A 60 8.38 -1.09 -1.71
C LEU A 60 8.27 0.45 -1.81
N PHE A 61 9.36 1.21 -1.71
CA PHE A 61 9.28 2.68 -1.85
C PHE A 61 8.72 3.15 -3.20
N PRO A 62 9.06 2.53 -4.35
CA PRO A 62 8.46 2.92 -5.63
C PRO A 62 6.93 2.78 -5.61
N ALA A 63 6.41 1.69 -5.02
CA ALA A 63 4.98 1.49 -4.83
C ALA A 63 4.36 2.55 -3.91
N SER A 64 5.05 2.92 -2.81
CA SER A 64 4.59 3.98 -1.91
C SER A 64 4.46 5.33 -2.61
N SER A 65 5.48 5.73 -3.39
CA SER A 65 5.47 6.97 -4.16
C SER A 65 4.33 6.98 -5.18
N LEU A 66 4.18 5.87 -5.93
CA LEU A 66 3.11 5.71 -6.90
C LEU A 66 1.72 5.87 -6.27
N MET A 67 1.47 5.23 -5.11
CA MET A 67 0.18 5.35 -4.42
C MET A 67 -0.11 6.79 -3.98
N CYS A 68 0.91 7.50 -3.47
CA CYS A 68 0.77 8.91 -3.09
C CYS A 68 0.48 9.78 -4.31
N ASP A 69 1.20 9.61 -5.43
CA ASP A 69 0.97 10.38 -6.65
C ASP A 69 -0.44 10.15 -7.20
N ARG A 70 -0.88 8.89 -7.26
CA ARG A 70 -2.24 8.57 -7.71
C ARG A 70 -3.31 9.17 -6.81
N TYR A 71 -3.12 9.16 -5.49
CA TYR A 71 -4.03 9.83 -4.56
C TYR A 71 -4.08 11.34 -4.79
N ILE A 72 -2.91 11.95 -5.01
CA ILE A 72 -2.79 13.39 -5.27
C ILE A 72 -3.54 13.78 -6.54
N GLU A 73 -3.43 12.98 -7.61
CA GLU A 73 -4.09 13.23 -8.89
C GLU A 73 -5.59 13.01 -8.80
N ALA A 74 -6.02 11.90 -8.19
CA ALA A 74 -7.43 11.52 -8.15
C ALA A 74 -8.27 12.33 -7.17
N PHE A 75 -7.72 12.70 -6.00
CA PHE A 75 -8.52 13.28 -4.92
C PHE A 75 -8.05 14.67 -4.50
N TYR A 76 -6.74 14.86 -4.29
CA TYR A 76 -6.24 16.12 -3.72
C TYR A 76 -6.28 17.29 -4.71
N SER A 77 -5.77 17.09 -5.93
CA SER A 77 -5.63 18.15 -6.93
C SER A 77 -6.98 18.68 -7.42
N PRO A 78 -8.00 17.85 -7.68
CA PRO A 78 -9.33 18.33 -8.05
C PRO A 78 -10.00 19.15 -6.94
N GLN A 79 -9.86 18.72 -5.68
CA GLN A 79 -10.46 19.42 -4.53
C GLN A 79 -9.85 20.81 -4.30
N ARG A 80 -8.56 21.00 -4.61
CA ARG A 80 -7.89 22.31 -4.49
C ARG A 80 -8.51 23.41 -5.35
N LEU A 81 -9.13 23.06 -6.48
CA LEU A 81 -9.79 24.03 -7.35
C LEU A 81 -11.14 24.48 -6.77
N LEU A 82 -11.76 23.66 -5.92
CA LEU A 82 -13.10 23.86 -5.39
C LEU A 82 -13.11 24.43 -3.97
N ILE A 83 -12.11 24.06 -3.16
CA ILE A 83 -12.03 24.44 -1.74
C ILE A 83 -10.81 25.36 -1.55
N SER A 84 -11.05 26.67 -1.61
CA SER A 84 -10.07 27.67 -1.22
C SER A 84 -10.17 27.91 0.29
N GLY A 85 -9.61 27.01 1.10
CA GLY A 85 -9.65 27.14 2.56
C GLY A 85 -8.44 26.51 3.26
N PRO A 86 -7.92 27.12 4.34
CA PRO A 86 -6.80 26.61 5.13
C PRO A 86 -7.17 25.45 6.07
N ALA A 87 -8.38 24.88 5.97
CA ALA A 87 -8.96 23.98 6.97
C ALA A 87 -8.70 22.48 6.76
N ASP A 88 -8.14 22.09 5.62
CA ASP A 88 -7.89 20.67 5.34
C ASP A 88 -6.45 20.30 5.70
N GLU A 89 -6.30 19.46 6.73
CA GLU A 89 -5.08 18.70 7.09
C GLU A 89 -4.87 17.58 6.04
N PRO A 90 -4.14 17.83 4.94
CA PRO A 90 -4.15 16.92 3.79
C PRO A 90 -3.28 15.69 4.04
N ASP A 91 -2.31 15.82 4.93
CA ASP A 91 -1.54 14.77 5.55
C ASP A 91 -2.45 13.82 6.35
N GLN A 92 -3.35 14.35 7.16
CA GLN A 92 -4.31 13.54 7.91
C GLN A 92 -5.32 12.84 6.98
N LYS A 93 -5.79 13.52 5.93
CA LYS A 93 -6.66 12.91 4.90
C LYS A 93 -5.95 11.77 4.18
N TRP A 94 -4.70 11.98 3.75
CA TRP A 94 -3.87 10.93 3.16
C TRP A 94 -3.71 9.75 4.12
N TRP A 95 -3.35 10.02 5.38
CA TRP A 95 -3.17 8.97 6.39
C TRP A 95 -4.44 8.14 6.57
N ARG A 96 -5.59 8.80 6.73
CA ARG A 96 -6.88 8.10 6.86
C ARG A 96 -7.20 7.27 5.62
N TYR A 97 -7.05 7.84 4.44
CA TYR A 97 -7.29 7.14 3.18
C TYR A 97 -6.38 5.91 3.04
N PHE A 98 -5.08 6.09 3.26
CA PHE A 98 -4.09 5.02 3.15
C PHE A 98 -4.43 3.86 4.11
N HIS A 99 -4.63 4.15 5.38
CA HIS A 99 -4.80 3.12 6.40
C HIS A 99 -6.20 2.49 6.43
N TYR A 100 -7.26 3.27 6.19
CA TYR A 100 -8.64 2.80 6.36
C TYR A 100 -9.34 2.41 5.06
N GLN A 101 -8.83 2.83 3.90
CA GLN A 101 -9.43 2.47 2.61
C GLN A 101 -8.47 1.69 1.72
N LEU A 102 -7.28 2.24 1.48
CA LEU A 102 -6.33 1.64 0.55
C LEU A 102 -5.77 0.31 1.06
N VAL A 103 -5.20 0.28 2.27
CA VAL A 103 -4.62 -0.94 2.84
C VAL A 103 -5.63 -2.09 2.91
N PRO A 104 -6.87 -1.92 3.41
CA PRO A 104 -7.86 -3.00 3.38
C PRO A 104 -8.15 -3.53 1.97
N GLY A 105 -8.29 -2.64 0.98
CA GLY A 105 -8.50 -3.02 -0.42
C GLY A 105 -7.32 -3.79 -1.02
N LEU A 106 -6.09 -3.35 -0.74
CA LEU A 106 -4.87 -4.02 -1.17
C LEU A 106 -4.72 -5.39 -0.53
N VAL A 107 -4.96 -5.50 0.78
CA VAL A 107 -4.84 -6.75 1.54
C VAL A 107 -5.91 -7.75 1.12
N ALA A 108 -7.05 -7.32 0.58
CA ALA A 108 -8.06 -8.24 0.04
C ALA A 108 -7.58 -9.01 -1.21
N ASN A 109 -6.57 -8.51 -1.93
CA ASN A 109 -6.00 -9.15 -3.11
C ASN A 109 -4.81 -10.04 -2.74
N ASP A 110 -4.95 -11.35 -2.93
CA ASP A 110 -3.92 -12.32 -2.59
C ASP A 110 -2.62 -12.15 -3.39
N ASP A 111 -2.68 -11.67 -4.63
CA ASP A 111 -1.48 -11.39 -5.42
C ASP A 111 -0.70 -10.20 -4.88
N VAL A 112 -1.39 -9.17 -4.39
CA VAL A 112 -0.76 -8.05 -3.69
C VAL A 112 -0.10 -8.54 -2.41
N VAL A 113 -0.81 -9.31 -1.60
CA VAL A 113 -0.27 -9.88 -0.35
C VAL A 113 0.99 -10.70 -0.62
N ARG A 114 0.94 -11.62 -1.60
CA ARG A 114 2.10 -12.44 -1.96
C ARG A 114 3.26 -11.61 -2.46
N ASN A 115 3.02 -10.64 -3.35
CA ASN A 115 4.10 -9.84 -3.94
C ASN A 115 4.72 -8.88 -2.92
N VAL A 116 3.94 -8.29 -2.01
CA VAL A 116 4.46 -7.51 -0.88
C VAL A 116 5.37 -8.38 -0.02
N LEU A 117 4.91 -9.57 0.39
CA LEU A 117 5.69 -10.47 1.26
C LEU A 117 6.91 -11.05 0.55
N ARG A 118 6.85 -11.34 -0.75
CA ARG A 118 8.01 -11.78 -1.55
C ARG A 118 9.05 -10.67 -1.71
N ALA A 119 8.61 -9.44 -1.97
CA ALA A 119 9.50 -8.29 -2.16
C ALA A 119 10.34 -8.00 -0.91
N VAL A 120 9.77 -8.22 0.29
CA VAL A 120 10.45 -7.97 1.57
C VAL A 120 11.10 -9.22 2.17
N GLY A 121 11.20 -10.32 1.42
CA GLY A 121 11.84 -11.57 1.88
C GLY A 121 11.06 -12.35 2.93
N GLY A 122 9.76 -12.07 3.10
CA GLY A 122 8.87 -12.85 3.95
C GLY A 122 8.46 -14.19 3.34
N LEU A 123 8.29 -14.24 2.02
CA LEU A 123 7.99 -15.48 1.29
C LEU A 123 9.14 -15.87 0.35
N PRO A 124 9.34 -17.18 0.09
CA PRO A 124 10.30 -17.64 -0.90
C PRO A 124 10.04 -17.01 -2.27
N CYS A 125 11.08 -16.43 -2.86
CA CYS A 125 11.02 -15.78 -4.17
C CYS A 125 12.38 -15.88 -4.86
N GLY A 126 12.40 -16.29 -6.13
CA GLY A 126 13.63 -16.30 -6.94
C GLY A 126 14.08 -14.91 -7.36
N ASN A 127 13.17 -13.92 -7.35
CA ASN A 127 13.46 -12.54 -7.74
C ASN A 127 12.55 -11.54 -6.98
N PRO A 128 12.96 -11.09 -5.77
CA PRO A 128 12.19 -10.13 -4.97
C PRO A 128 11.96 -8.79 -5.67
N GLN A 129 12.89 -8.35 -6.52
CA GLN A 129 12.78 -7.11 -7.28
C GLN A 129 11.66 -7.20 -8.32
N GLU A 130 11.50 -8.36 -8.96
CA GLU A 130 10.40 -8.61 -9.89
C GLU A 130 9.04 -8.61 -9.16
N ALA A 131 8.96 -9.15 -7.95
CA ALA A 131 7.74 -9.07 -7.14
C ALA A 131 7.35 -7.61 -6.85
N ALA A 132 8.32 -6.76 -6.53
CA ALA A 132 8.10 -5.32 -6.36
C ALA A 132 7.67 -4.63 -7.65
N ARG A 133 8.25 -5.01 -8.80
CA ARG A 133 7.88 -4.47 -10.13
C ARG A 133 6.44 -4.84 -10.50
N VAL A 134 6.06 -6.10 -10.32
CA VAL A 134 4.69 -6.58 -10.56
C VAL A 134 3.70 -5.86 -9.64
N LEU A 135 4.06 -5.65 -8.37
CA LEU A 135 3.25 -4.86 -7.45
C LEU A 135 3.05 -3.43 -7.96
N CYS A 136 4.10 -2.74 -8.40
CA CYS A 136 3.98 -1.39 -8.95
C CYS A 136 3.08 -1.34 -10.19
N HIS A 137 3.21 -2.33 -11.09
CA HIS A 137 2.36 -2.43 -12.26
C HIS A 137 0.88 -2.61 -11.86
N HIS A 138 0.58 -3.55 -10.96
CA HIS A 138 -0.76 -3.75 -10.44
C HIS A 138 -1.34 -2.47 -9.81
N LEU A 139 -0.55 -1.79 -8.97
CA LEU A 139 -0.94 -0.54 -8.33
C LEU A 139 -1.14 0.61 -9.32
N SER A 140 -0.50 0.59 -10.49
CA SER A 140 -0.71 1.60 -11.53
C SER A 140 -2.04 1.41 -12.26
N GLU A 141 -2.48 0.16 -12.42
CA GLU A 141 -3.69 -0.20 -13.19
C GLU A 141 -4.94 -0.33 -12.33
N MET A 142 -4.82 -0.58 -11.02
CA MET A 142 -5.98 -0.77 -10.16
C MET A 142 -6.85 0.50 -10.09
N THR A 143 -8.16 0.34 -9.96
CA THR A 143 -9.04 1.46 -9.58
C THR A 143 -8.81 1.79 -8.11
N LEU A 144 -8.62 3.07 -7.78
CA LEU A 144 -8.44 3.48 -6.38
C LEU A 144 -9.77 3.29 -5.62
N PRO A 145 -9.73 2.87 -4.34
CA PRO A 145 -10.91 2.95 -3.48
C PRO A 145 -11.54 4.34 -3.53
N ASP A 146 -12.87 4.40 -3.50
CA ASP A 146 -13.66 5.64 -3.60
C ASP A 146 -13.48 6.46 -4.90
N SER A 147 -12.72 5.97 -5.89
CA SER A 147 -12.73 6.55 -7.24
C SER A 147 -13.76 5.85 -8.11
N LEU A 148 -14.39 6.63 -9.00
CA LEU A 148 -15.21 6.06 -10.05
C LEU A 148 -14.29 5.28 -11.03
N PRO A 149 -14.71 4.09 -11.49
CA PRO A 149 -14.00 3.41 -12.57
C PRO A 149 -13.88 4.32 -13.79
N CYS A 150 -12.80 4.20 -14.55
CA CYS A 150 -12.56 5.04 -15.74
C CYS A 150 -13.65 4.94 -16.82
N TRP A 151 -14.48 3.89 -16.80
CA TRP A 151 -15.60 3.67 -17.70
C TRP A 151 -16.94 4.19 -17.16
N ALA A 152 -17.01 4.64 -15.91
CA ALA A 152 -18.23 5.20 -15.35
C ALA A 152 -18.48 6.60 -15.95
N PRO A 153 -19.70 6.91 -16.42
CA PRO A 153 -20.01 8.22 -16.97
C PRO A 153 -19.82 9.29 -15.89
N ALA A 154 -19.28 10.45 -16.27
CA ALA A 154 -19.25 11.62 -15.38
C ALA A 154 -20.70 11.91 -14.95
N ALA A 155 -20.96 11.90 -13.65
CA ALA A 155 -22.28 12.17 -13.13
C ALA A 155 -22.75 13.54 -13.65
N ALA A 156 -23.87 13.51 -14.39
CA ALA A 156 -24.51 14.67 -15.01
C ALA A 156 -25.15 15.60 -13.98
#